data_AF-A0A927CKV0-F1
#
_entry.id   AF-A0A927CKV0-F1
#
_cell.length_a   1.000
_cell.length_b   1.000
_cell.length_c   1.000
_cell.angle_alpha   90.00
_cell.angle_beta   90.00
_cell.angle_gamma   90.00
#
_symmetry.space_group_name_H-M   'P 1'
#
loop_
_entity.id
_entity.type
_entity.pdbx_description
1 polymer ?
#
loop_
_entity_poly.entity_id
_entity_poly.type
_entity_poly.pdbx_seq_one_letter_code
_entity_poly.pdbx_strand_id
1 'polypeptide(L)'
;MPDYFYAQINESGRVIGISQLAQEVKSEYMIPITKEQFDNQNMLFTRYDGGSFAGTSANIEADKPVIAPNGTDVMTVKVRVADWNDKPQGSYSENVIIEVNGLQQSVKAVGGVAELSLSSSEPGEFHLRTVNLDRNAEIKVVVSDEF
;
A
#
# COMPACT_ATOMS: atom_id res chain seq x y z
N MET A 1 23.54 -24.57 -10.94
CA MET A 1 24.22 -23.92 -9.81
C MET A 1 23.14 -23.51 -8.82
N PRO A 2 23.39 -23.52 -7.49
CA PRO A 2 22.43 -22.98 -6.55
C PRO A 2 22.25 -21.47 -6.80
N ASP A 3 21.00 -21.02 -6.84
CA ASP A 3 20.66 -19.61 -6.96
C ASP A 3 20.67 -18.95 -5.57
N TYR A 4 21.24 -17.75 -5.48
CA TYR A 4 21.26 -16.96 -4.26
C TYR A 4 20.37 -15.73 -4.42
N PHE A 5 19.35 -15.60 -3.57
CA PHE A 5 18.40 -14.49 -3.60
C PHE A 5 18.73 -13.47 -2.51
N TYR A 6 18.66 -12.19 -2.87
CA TYR A 6 18.98 -11.09 -1.96
C TYR A 6 17.97 -9.96 -2.05
N ALA A 7 17.68 -9.34 -0.91
CA ALA A 7 17.11 -8.01 -0.82
C ALA A 7 18.24 -7.00 -0.64
N GLN A 8 18.33 -6.04 -1.55
CA GLN A 8 19.25 -4.91 -1.44
C GLN A 8 18.61 -3.83 -0.57
N ILE A 9 19.30 -3.43 0.50
CA ILE A 9 18.84 -2.37 1.42
C ILE A 9 19.68 -1.11 1.28
N ASN A 10 19.09 0.04 1.62
CA ASN A 10 19.82 1.31 1.77
C ASN A 10 20.31 1.49 3.23
N GLU A 11 20.93 2.64 3.52
CA GLU A 11 21.44 3.00 4.86
C GLU A 11 20.35 3.03 5.96
N SER A 12 19.08 3.21 5.59
CA SER A 12 17.95 3.19 6.52
C SER A 12 17.31 1.80 6.67
N GLY A 13 17.93 0.76 6.11
CA GLY A 13 17.40 -0.61 6.11
C GLY A 13 16.23 -0.84 5.14
N ARG A 14 15.89 0.12 4.28
CA ARG A 14 14.77 -0.01 3.32
C ARG A 14 15.19 -0.83 2.11
N VAL A 15 14.39 -1.81 1.73
CA VAL A 15 14.58 -2.62 0.53
C VAL A 15 14.34 -1.76 -0.71
N ILE A 16 15.38 -1.59 -1.51
CA ILE A 16 15.40 -0.80 -2.75
C ILE A 16 15.57 -1.67 -4.00
N GLY A 17 15.86 -2.95 -3.83
CA GLY A 17 16.04 -3.89 -4.94
C GLY A 17 15.98 -5.34 -4.49
N ILE A 18 15.69 -6.23 -5.42
CA ILE A 18 15.67 -7.68 -5.22
C ILE A 18 16.48 -8.30 -6.36
N SER A 19 17.39 -9.21 -6.02
CA SER A 19 18.37 -9.75 -6.97
C SER A 19 18.52 -11.25 -6.84
N GLN A 20 18.76 -11.92 -7.97
CA GLN A 20 19.20 -13.31 -8.04
C GLN A 20 20.63 -13.33 -8.58
N LEU A 21 21.55 -13.91 -7.81
CA LEU A 21 22.98 -13.95 -8.14
C LEU A 21 23.46 -15.40 -8.26
N ALA A 22 24.43 -15.61 -9.17
CA ALA A 22 25.02 -16.92 -9.43
C ALA A 22 25.99 -17.39 -8.34
N GLN A 23 26.39 -16.50 -7.44
CA GLN A 23 27.35 -16.76 -6.36
C GLN A 23 26.95 -15.97 -5.10
N GLU A 24 27.38 -16.47 -3.95
CA GLU A 24 27.20 -15.80 -2.67
C GLU A 24 27.96 -14.47 -2.64
N VAL A 25 27.29 -13.42 -2.16
CA VAL A 25 27.89 -12.10 -1.92
C VAL A 25 27.85 -11.80 -0.42
N LYS A 26 28.98 -11.33 0.11
CA LYS A 26 29.08 -10.81 1.49
C LYS A 26 29.04 -9.29 1.45
N SER A 27 27.91 -8.72 1.85
CA SER A 27 27.71 -7.28 1.99
C SER A 27 26.67 -7.03 3.07
N GLU A 28 26.86 -5.98 3.87
CA GLU A 28 25.88 -5.54 4.88
C GLU A 28 24.58 -5.00 4.24
N TYR A 29 24.63 -4.62 2.95
CA TYR A 29 23.49 -4.11 2.19
C TYR A 29 22.78 -5.17 1.36
N MET A 30 23.24 -6.42 1.40
CA MET A 30 22.67 -7.54 0.64
C MET A 30 22.18 -8.60 1.62
N ILE A 31 20.91 -8.52 1.98
CA ILE A 31 20.30 -9.42 2.95
C ILE A 31 19.85 -10.70 2.22
N PRO A 32 20.33 -11.90 2.61
CA PRO A 32 19.85 -13.15 2.03
C PRO A 32 18.36 -13.34 2.29
N ILE A 33 17.62 -13.79 1.27
CA ILE A 33 16.18 -14.02 1.35
C ILE A 33 15.82 -15.40 0.76
N THR A 34 14.64 -15.88 1.11
CA THR A 34 14.08 -17.11 0.52
C THR A 34 13.54 -16.88 -0.89
N LYS A 35 13.33 -17.97 -1.64
CA LYS A 35 12.65 -17.90 -2.95
C LYS A 35 11.23 -17.34 -2.83
N GLU A 36 10.50 -17.69 -1.78
CA GLU A 36 9.16 -17.14 -1.50
C GLU A 36 9.19 -15.62 -1.32
N GLN A 37 10.15 -15.10 -0.56
CA GLN A 37 10.35 -13.66 -0.39
C GLN A 37 10.81 -12.97 -1.68
N PHE A 38 11.62 -13.64 -2.50
CA PHE A 38 12.03 -13.14 -3.81
C PHE A 38 10.83 -13.00 -4.76
N ASP A 39 9.90 -13.96 -4.72
CA ASP A 39 8.69 -13.94 -5.55
C ASP A 39 7.58 -13.05 -4.97
N ASN A 40 7.71 -12.60 -3.72
CA ASN A 40 6.77 -11.67 -3.10
C ASN A 40 6.99 -10.24 -3.63
N GLN A 41 6.04 -9.76 -4.44
CA GLN A 41 6.04 -8.41 -5.02
C GLN A 41 5.97 -7.28 -3.98
N ASN A 42 5.57 -7.58 -2.74
CA ASN A 42 5.51 -6.62 -1.64
C ASN A 42 6.83 -6.49 -0.86
N MET A 43 7.85 -7.26 -1.22
CA MET A 43 9.14 -7.21 -0.54
C MET A 43 9.88 -5.88 -0.78
N LEU A 44 9.68 -5.24 -1.94
CA LEU A 44 10.17 -3.89 -2.20
C LEU A 44 9.56 -2.90 -1.21
N PHE A 45 10.37 -1.93 -0.79
CA PHE A 45 10.02 -0.87 0.17
C PHE A 45 9.82 -1.30 1.62
N THR A 46 9.88 -2.60 1.94
CA THR A 46 9.95 -3.09 3.32
C THR A 46 11.20 -2.56 4.02
N ARG A 47 11.17 -2.57 5.35
CA ARG A 47 12.31 -2.23 6.22
C ARG A 47 12.86 -3.51 6.83
N TYR A 48 14.17 -3.68 6.70
CA TYR A 48 14.91 -4.70 7.39
C TYR A 48 15.48 -4.14 8.70
N ASP A 49 15.14 -4.77 9.80
CA ASP A 49 15.68 -4.44 11.12
C ASP A 49 16.09 -5.74 11.84
N GLY A 50 17.39 -5.83 12.16
CA GLY A 50 17.94 -6.81 13.09
C GLY A 50 17.65 -8.30 12.80
N GLY A 51 17.33 -8.68 11.57
CA GLY A 51 17.01 -10.07 11.20
C GLY A 51 15.61 -10.31 10.65
N SER A 52 14.77 -9.27 10.56
CA SER A 52 13.40 -9.42 10.06
C SER A 52 13.01 -8.29 9.11
N PHE A 53 12.15 -8.62 8.15
CA PHE A 53 11.50 -7.63 7.29
C PHE A 53 10.16 -7.23 7.90
N ALA A 54 9.90 -5.94 7.93
CA ALA A 54 8.65 -5.33 8.36
C ALA A 54 8.21 -4.28 7.36
N GLY A 55 6.92 -4.09 7.21
CA GLY A 55 6.38 -3.10 6.29
C GLY A 55 4.88 -3.05 6.40
N THR A 56 4.33 -1.85 6.21
CA THR A 56 2.89 -1.61 6.17
C THR A 56 2.47 -1.30 4.75
N SER A 57 1.50 -2.05 4.23
CA SER A 57 0.84 -1.82 2.95
C SER A 57 -0.61 -1.37 3.17
N ALA A 58 -1.16 -0.71 2.16
CA ALA A 58 -2.60 -0.50 2.06
C ALA A 58 -3.17 -1.26 0.87
N ASN A 59 -4.44 -1.63 1.02
CA ASN A 59 -5.33 -1.98 -0.07
C ASN A 59 -6.51 -1.01 -0.05
N ILE A 60 -6.85 -0.44 -1.19
CA ILE A 60 -7.93 0.54 -1.32
C ILE A 60 -9.03 -0.01 -2.22
N GLU A 61 -10.26 0.03 -1.76
CA GLU A 61 -11.43 -0.51 -2.46
C GLU A 61 -12.60 0.46 -2.32
N ALA A 62 -13.33 0.70 -3.39
CA ALA A 62 -14.60 1.42 -3.37
C ALA A 62 -15.76 0.42 -3.43
N ASP A 63 -16.84 0.70 -2.71
CA ASP A 63 -18.05 -0.12 -2.74
C ASP A 63 -18.77 -0.10 -4.10
N LYS A 64 -18.55 0.96 -4.88
CA LYS A 64 -18.99 1.09 -6.28
C LYS A 64 -17.97 1.88 -7.10
N PRO A 65 -17.90 1.65 -8.43
CA PRO A 65 -16.92 2.32 -9.28
C PRO A 65 -17.34 3.75 -9.71
N VAL A 66 -18.64 4.06 -9.64
CA VAL A 66 -19.23 5.31 -10.13
C VAL A 66 -20.26 5.85 -9.13
N ILE A 67 -20.37 7.18 -9.02
CA ILE A 67 -21.48 7.88 -8.35
C ILE A 67 -22.13 8.91 -9.27
N ALA A 68 -23.42 9.14 -9.10
CA ALA A 68 -24.15 10.18 -9.81
C ALA A 68 -23.74 11.59 -9.33
N PRO A 69 -23.67 12.59 -10.22
CA PRO A 69 -23.29 13.98 -9.90
C PRO A 69 -24.46 14.76 -9.26
N ASN A 70 -25.13 14.18 -8.26
CA ASN A 70 -26.32 14.77 -7.62
C ASN A 70 -26.08 15.25 -6.18
N GLY A 71 -24.87 15.10 -5.66
CA GLY A 71 -24.48 15.47 -4.29
C GLY A 71 -25.08 14.60 -3.19
N THR A 72 -25.85 13.57 -3.53
CA THR A 72 -26.55 12.67 -2.60
C THR A 72 -26.16 11.21 -2.77
N ASP A 73 -25.63 10.83 -3.93
CA ASP A 73 -25.07 9.52 -4.18
C ASP A 73 -23.68 9.40 -3.53
N VAL A 74 -23.60 8.57 -2.48
CA VAL A 74 -22.41 8.43 -1.63
C VAL A 74 -21.69 7.12 -1.92
N MET A 75 -20.41 7.21 -2.25
CA MET A 75 -19.47 6.09 -2.33
C MET A 75 -18.72 5.94 -1.00
N THR A 76 -18.51 4.70 -0.57
CA THR A 76 -17.64 4.39 0.56
C THR A 76 -16.35 3.78 0.05
N VAL A 77 -15.23 4.45 0.33
CA VAL A 77 -13.89 3.95 0.08
C VAL A 77 -13.33 3.36 1.38
N LYS A 78 -12.88 2.11 1.30
CA LYS A 78 -12.25 1.39 2.40
C LYS A 78 -10.77 1.24 2.12
N VAL A 79 -9.96 1.63 3.09
CA VAL A 79 -8.52 1.37 3.10
C VAL A 79 -8.23 0.33 4.17
N ARG A 80 -7.81 -0.86 3.73
CA ARG A 80 -7.35 -1.92 4.63
C ARG A 80 -5.84 -1.85 4.76
N VAL A 81 -5.37 -1.77 6.00
CA VAL A 81 -3.96 -1.83 6.34
C VAL A 81 -3.54 -3.29 6.50
N ALA A 82 -2.46 -3.67 5.81
CA ALA A 82 -1.87 -5.00 5.86
C ALA A 82 -0.37 -4.92 6.09
N ASP A 83 0.24 -6.05 6.43
CA ASP A 83 1.69 -6.17 6.42
C ASP A 83 2.22 -6.43 5.00
N TRP A 84 3.54 -6.50 4.86
CA TRP A 84 4.21 -6.79 3.60
C TRP A 84 3.95 -8.21 3.04
N ASN A 85 3.23 -9.07 3.74
CA ASN A 85 2.74 -10.35 3.24
C ASN A 85 1.23 -10.32 2.95
N ASP A 86 0.65 -9.12 2.79
CA ASP A 86 -0.78 -8.88 2.60
C ASP A 86 -1.66 -9.43 3.74
N LYS A 87 -1.07 -9.69 4.92
CA LYS A 87 -1.85 -10.12 6.07
C LYS A 87 -2.52 -8.90 6.72
N PRO A 88 -3.85 -8.91 6.93
CA PRO A 88 -4.54 -7.79 7.57
C PRO A 88 -3.99 -7.48 8.96
N GLN A 89 -3.70 -6.21 9.24
CA GLN A 89 -3.26 -5.75 10.55
C GLN A 89 -4.46 -5.30 11.39
N GLY A 90 -5.21 -6.26 11.93
CA GLY A 90 -6.43 -5.98 12.73
C GLY A 90 -6.19 -5.17 14.00
N SER A 91 -4.96 -5.09 14.49
CA SER A 91 -4.58 -4.24 15.64
C SER A 91 -4.13 -2.84 15.23
N TYR A 92 -4.05 -2.52 13.94
CA TYR A 92 -3.65 -1.20 13.47
C TYR A 92 -4.75 -0.18 13.78
N SER A 93 -4.39 0.82 14.56
CA SER A 93 -5.32 1.85 15.04
C SER A 93 -4.80 3.27 14.79
N GLU A 94 -3.79 3.45 13.94
CA GLU A 94 -3.24 4.78 13.65
C GLU A 94 -4.07 5.53 12.59
N ASN A 95 -3.78 6.81 12.39
CA ASN A 95 -4.38 7.56 11.29
C ASN A 95 -3.78 7.11 9.95
N VAL A 96 -4.65 6.89 8.97
CA VAL A 96 -4.28 6.71 7.57
C VAL A 96 -4.50 8.04 6.86
N ILE A 97 -3.46 8.52 6.18
CA ILE A 97 -3.57 9.73 5.36
C ILE A 97 -3.99 9.31 3.96
N ILE A 98 -5.14 9.82 3.50
CA ILE A 98 -5.70 9.58 2.18
C ILE A 98 -5.68 10.92 1.44
N GLU A 99 -4.95 10.99 0.34
CA GLU A 99 -4.97 12.14 -0.56
C GLU A 99 -6.07 11.95 -1.61
N VAL A 100 -6.94 12.95 -1.75
CA VAL A 100 -8.04 13.00 -2.73
C VAL A 100 -7.83 14.23 -3.60
N ASN A 101 -7.52 14.04 -4.88
CA ASN A 101 -7.22 15.15 -5.83
C ASN A 101 -6.20 16.17 -5.27
N GLY A 102 -5.18 15.69 -4.56
CA GLY A 102 -4.13 16.53 -3.95
C GLY A 102 -4.45 17.05 -2.54
N LEU A 103 -5.67 16.87 -2.03
CA LEU A 103 -6.05 17.26 -0.67
C LEU A 103 -5.88 16.07 0.28
N GLN A 104 -5.11 16.25 1.35
CA GLN A 104 -4.88 15.20 2.34
C GLN A 104 -5.96 15.19 3.42
N GLN A 105 -6.54 14.01 3.65
CA GLN A 105 -7.51 13.72 4.70
C GLN A 105 -6.90 12.69 5.65
N SER A 106 -6.99 12.95 6.97
CA SER A 106 -6.53 12.01 7.99
C SER A 106 -7.73 11.22 8.52
N VAL A 107 -7.77 9.92 8.27
CA VAL A 107 -8.86 9.03 8.68
C VAL A 107 -8.34 8.05 9.73
N LYS A 108 -9.01 7.97 10.88
CA LYS A 108 -8.64 7.02 11.95
C LYS A 108 -8.97 5.60 11.51
N ALA A 109 -7.98 4.70 11.52
CA ALA A 109 -8.25 3.29 11.30
C ALA A 109 -8.83 2.64 12.57
N VAL A 110 -9.84 1.79 12.38
CA VAL A 110 -10.42 0.93 13.41
C VAL A 110 -10.33 -0.51 12.92
N GLY A 111 -9.65 -1.37 13.69
CA GLY A 111 -9.47 -2.76 13.29
C GLY A 111 -8.63 -2.93 12.01
N GLY A 112 -7.69 -2.01 11.75
CA GLY A 112 -6.91 -1.98 10.50
C GLY A 112 -7.68 -1.51 9.27
N VAL A 113 -8.86 -0.93 9.42
CA VAL A 113 -9.65 -0.38 8.32
C VAL A 113 -9.95 1.09 8.56
N ALA A 114 -9.66 1.93 7.57
CA ALA A 114 -10.09 3.33 7.52
C ALA A 114 -11.16 3.46 6.43
N GLU A 115 -12.24 4.19 6.72
CA GLU A 115 -13.35 4.40 5.78
C GLU A 115 -13.51 5.89 5.48
N LEU A 116 -13.66 6.23 4.19
CA LEU A 116 -13.89 7.57 3.69
C LEU A 116 -15.15 7.56 2.83
N SER A 117 -16.06 8.49 3.07
CA SER A 117 -17.25 8.68 2.21
C SER A 117 -17.00 9.81 1.20
N LEU A 118 -17.38 9.58 -0.04
CA LEU A 118 -17.30 10.54 -1.14
C LEU A 118 -18.66 10.76 -1.78
N SER A 119 -18.95 12.01 -2.13
CA SER A 119 -20.10 12.41 -2.93
C SER A 119 -19.74 13.65 -3.75
N SER A 120 -20.36 13.85 -4.91
CA SER A 120 -20.15 15.03 -5.73
C SER A 120 -21.44 15.48 -6.40
N SER A 121 -21.61 16.79 -6.56
CA SER A 121 -22.66 17.41 -7.38
C SER A 121 -22.18 17.77 -8.80
N GLU A 122 -20.90 17.53 -9.09
CA GLU A 122 -20.28 17.84 -10.37
C GLU A 122 -19.66 16.57 -10.97
N PRO A 123 -19.84 16.31 -12.28
CA PRO A 123 -19.14 15.23 -12.97
C PRO A 123 -17.63 15.40 -12.91
N GLY A 124 -16.89 14.29 -12.92
CA GLY A 124 -15.43 14.32 -12.87
C GLY A 124 -14.82 13.02 -12.37
N GLU A 125 -13.56 13.09 -11.96
CA GLU A 125 -12.82 11.95 -11.43
C GLU A 125 -12.18 12.31 -10.09
N PHE A 126 -12.20 11.38 -9.15
CA PHE A 126 -11.39 11.46 -7.94
C PHE A 126 -10.26 10.45 -8.01
N HIS A 127 -9.03 10.95 -7.86
CA HIS A 127 -7.84 10.16 -7.65
C HIS A 127 -7.57 10.09 -6.16
N LEU A 128 -7.67 8.89 -5.61
CA LEU A 128 -7.38 8.61 -4.22
C LEU A 128 -6.07 7.86 -4.11
N ARG A 129 -5.22 8.26 -3.17
CA ARG A 129 -4.04 7.47 -2.78
C ARG A 129 -3.78 7.54 -1.28
N THR A 130 -3.29 6.47 -0.70
CA THR A 130 -2.74 6.55 0.67
C THR A 130 -1.39 7.24 0.64
N VAL A 131 -1.00 7.84 1.77
CA VAL A 131 0.27 8.53 1.93
C VAL A 131 0.95 8.06 3.21
N ASN A 132 2.28 8.09 3.22
CA ASN A 132 3.15 7.75 4.36
C ASN A 132 3.08 6.29 4.85
N LEU A 133 2.57 5.36 4.04
CA LEU A 133 2.78 3.94 4.24
C LEU A 133 4.05 3.48 3.53
N ASP A 134 4.61 2.33 3.94
CA ASP A 134 5.78 1.75 3.27
C ASP A 134 5.43 1.42 1.80
N ARG A 135 4.21 0.93 1.58
CA ARG A 135 3.58 0.79 0.27
C ARG A 135 2.21 1.47 0.24
N ASN A 136 2.09 2.50 -0.59
CA ASN A 136 0.83 3.20 -0.79
C ASN A 136 -0.04 2.49 -1.83
N ALA A 137 -1.36 2.67 -1.71
CA ALA A 137 -2.35 2.20 -2.69
C ALA A 137 -3.02 3.39 -3.36
N GLU A 138 -3.51 3.19 -4.59
CA GLU A 138 -4.25 4.20 -5.34
C GLU A 138 -5.48 3.60 -6.03
N ILE A 139 -6.52 4.41 -6.17
CA ILE A 139 -7.71 4.09 -6.96
C ILE A 139 -8.22 5.35 -7.64
N LYS A 140 -8.83 5.17 -8.80
CA LYS A 140 -9.58 6.20 -9.51
C LYS A 140 -11.06 5.86 -9.44
N VAL A 141 -11.89 6.84 -9.07
CA VAL A 141 -13.34 6.71 -9.06
C VAL A 141 -13.96 7.80 -9.91
N VAL A 142 -15.09 7.49 -10.55
CA VAL A 142 -15.70 8.37 -11.55
C VAL A 142 -17.03 8.91 -11.02
N VAL A 143 -17.31 10.18 -11.31
CA VAL A 143 -18.61 10.80 -11.12
C VAL A 143 -19.20 11.06 -12.51
N SER A 144 -20.24 10.32 -12.87
CA SER A 144 -20.88 10.45 -14.18
C SER A 144 -22.37 10.12 -14.10
N ASP A 145 -23.12 10.60 -15.09
CA ASP A 145 -24.54 10.27 -15.28
C ASP A 145 -24.75 8.86 -15.88
N GLU A 146 -23.67 8.16 -16.21
CA GLU A 146 -23.69 6.86 -16.88
C GLU A 146 -23.78 5.71 -15.85
N PHE A 147 -24.92 5.02 -15.85
CA PHE A 147 -25.11 3.69 -15.27
C PHE A 147 -25.27 2.64 -16.39
#